data_AF-U5S5F8-F1
#
_entry.id   AF-U5S5F8-F1
#
_cell.length_a   1.000
_cell.length_b   1.000
_cell.length_c   1.000
_cell.angle_alpha   90.00
_cell.angle_beta   90.00
_cell.angle_gamma   90.00
#
_symmetry.space_group_name_H-M   'P 1'
#
loop_
_entity.id
_entity.type
_entity.pdbx_description
1 polymer ?
#
loop_
_entity_poly.entity_id
_entity_poly.type
_entity_poly.pdbx_seq_one_letter_code
_entity_poly.pdbx_strand_id
1 'polypeptide(L)'
;MARYIRSLGYNARAHHFGNYDLAIPPTLIASGMGELSRTGDCVVHPRIGFRSKCGAVTTDLPLVPDKPIDFGLLDFCRVCKKCAENCPSGAISFDKDPVEQNGYMRWNSDMKKCATFRAGNEEGVNCGRCVKVCPWNSKEDSWFH
;
A
#
# COMPACT_ATOMS: atom_id res chain seq x y z
N MET A 1 10.08 16.04 -11.51
CA MET A 1 10.87 14.86 -11.91
C MET A 1 10.68 14.47 -13.37
N ALA A 2 9.53 13.95 -13.82
CA ALA A 2 9.38 13.48 -15.21
C ALA A 2 9.75 14.50 -16.31
N ARG A 3 9.40 15.79 -16.12
CA ARG A 3 9.83 16.87 -17.04
C ARG A 3 11.36 17.00 -17.12
N TYR A 4 12.03 16.87 -15.98
CA TYR A 4 13.49 16.95 -15.91
C TYR A 4 14.12 15.76 -16.64
N ILE A 5 13.62 14.54 -16.43
CA ILE A 5 14.10 13.36 -17.15
C ILE A 5 13.91 13.52 -18.67
N ARG A 6 12.78 14.08 -19.12
CA ARG A 6 12.58 14.42 -20.54
C ARG A 6 13.56 15.46 -21.07
N SER A 7 13.99 16.43 -20.26
CA SER A 7 15.03 17.37 -20.67
C SER A 7 16.41 16.74 -20.81
N LEU A 8 16.64 15.55 -20.22
CA LEU A 8 17.85 14.76 -20.42
C LEU A 8 17.80 13.88 -21.70
N GLY A 9 16.71 13.93 -22.46
CA GLY A 9 16.54 13.17 -23.71
C GLY A 9 15.86 11.80 -23.55
N TYR A 10 15.34 11.47 -22.37
CA TYR A 10 14.69 10.19 -22.07
C TYR A 10 13.16 10.33 -22.00
N ASN A 11 12.42 9.30 -22.42
CA ASN A 11 10.98 9.27 -22.22
C ASN A 11 10.65 9.14 -20.73
N ALA A 12 9.69 9.92 -20.23
CA ALA A 12 9.23 9.79 -18.85
C ALA A 12 7.78 10.21 -18.66
N ARG A 13 7.02 9.45 -17.86
CA ARG A 13 5.61 9.69 -17.53
C ARG A 13 5.40 9.68 -16.01
N ALA A 14 4.70 10.68 -15.49
CA ALA A 14 4.35 10.75 -14.08
C ALA A 14 3.00 10.06 -13.84
N HIS A 15 2.96 9.26 -12.77
CA HIS A 15 1.81 8.48 -12.34
C HIS A 15 1.37 8.96 -10.96
N HIS A 16 0.14 9.45 -10.87
CA HIS A 16 -0.45 9.99 -9.63
C HIS A 16 -1.96 9.80 -9.61
N PHE A 17 -2.63 10.19 -8.52
CA PHE A 17 -4.06 9.95 -8.28
C PHE A 17 -5.00 10.22 -9.46
N GLY A 18 -4.73 11.23 -10.29
CA GLY A 18 -5.56 11.57 -11.45
C GLY A 18 -5.05 11.05 -12.80
N ASN A 19 -3.95 10.30 -12.83
CA ASN A 19 -3.28 9.85 -14.06
C ASN A 19 -2.43 8.60 -13.80
N TYR A 20 -3.06 7.45 -13.56
CA TYR A 20 -2.37 6.16 -13.40
C TYR A 20 -2.56 5.28 -14.64
N ASP A 21 -1.45 4.76 -15.18
CA ASP A 21 -1.45 3.67 -16.18
C ASP A 21 -0.77 2.41 -15.61
N LEU A 22 -0.56 2.37 -14.30
CA LEU A 22 0.05 1.26 -13.58
C LEU A 22 -0.56 1.11 -12.19
N ALA A 23 -0.43 -0.09 -11.62
CA ALA A 23 -0.77 -0.35 -10.24
C ALA A 23 0.40 0.03 -9.34
N ILE A 24 0.17 0.95 -8.40
CA ILE A 24 1.21 1.43 -7.48
C ILE A 24 1.72 0.37 -6.49
N PRO A 25 0.89 -0.52 -5.89
CA PRO A 25 1.37 -1.47 -4.89
C PRO A 25 2.47 -2.41 -5.42
N PRO A 26 2.34 -3.07 -6.59
CA PRO A 26 3.43 -3.86 -7.16
C PRO A 26 4.70 -3.04 -7.45
N THR A 27 4.56 -1.80 -7.93
CA THR A 27 5.72 -0.92 -8.18
C THR A 27 6.50 -0.65 -6.91
N LEU A 28 5.82 -0.39 -5.79
CA LEU A 28 6.46 -0.12 -4.50
C LEU A 28 7.17 -1.36 -3.94
N ILE A 29 6.57 -2.54 -4.09
CA ILE A 29 7.19 -3.81 -3.66
C ILE A 29 8.44 -4.08 -4.48
N ALA A 30 8.34 -3.96 -5.81
CA ALA A 30 9.46 -4.18 -6.72
C ALA A 30 10.62 -3.21 -6.47
N SER A 31 10.33 -1.96 -6.08
CA SER A 31 11.35 -0.95 -5.77
C SER A 31 11.81 -0.96 -4.30
N GLY A 32 11.51 -2.01 -3.52
CA GLY A 32 11.97 -2.13 -2.13
C GLY A 32 11.37 -1.12 -1.14
N MET A 33 10.25 -0.48 -1.49
CA MET A 33 9.61 0.55 -0.65
C MET A 33 8.70 -0.02 0.44
N GLY A 34 8.48 -1.34 0.47
CA GLY A 34 7.66 -1.96 1.49
C GLY A 34 7.13 -3.33 1.08
N GLU A 35 6.32 -3.90 1.98
CA GLU A 35 5.63 -5.17 1.80
C GLU A 35 4.13 -4.99 1.70
N LEU A 36 3.45 -5.95 1.07
CA LEU A 36 2.00 -5.98 0.97
C LEU A 36 1.35 -6.25 2.33
N SER A 37 0.41 -5.40 2.72
CA SER A 37 -0.29 -5.53 4.01
C SER A 37 -1.59 -6.33 3.93
N ARG A 38 -2.15 -6.66 5.10
CA ARG A 38 -3.48 -7.29 5.26
C ARG A 38 -4.62 -6.60 4.48
N THR A 39 -4.53 -5.30 4.20
CA THR A 39 -5.61 -4.63 3.45
C THR A 39 -5.69 -5.11 1.99
N GLY A 40 -4.65 -5.75 1.47
CA GLY A 40 -4.66 -6.39 0.15
C GLY A 40 -4.29 -5.49 -1.02
N ASP A 41 -4.53 -4.18 -0.90
CA ASP A 41 -4.26 -3.20 -1.97
C ASP A 41 -3.28 -2.10 -1.54
N CYS A 42 -2.58 -2.28 -0.42
CA CYS A 42 -1.66 -1.27 0.08
C CYS A 42 -0.38 -1.84 0.68
N VAL A 43 0.69 -1.07 0.52
CA VAL A 43 2.04 -1.38 0.97
C VAL A 43 2.37 -0.62 2.25
N VAL A 44 3.07 -1.26 3.18
CA VAL A 44 3.58 -0.64 4.41
C VAL A 44 5.10 -0.53 4.29
N HIS A 45 5.62 0.65 4.60
CA HIS A 45 7.05 0.92 4.58
C HIS A 45 7.64 0.69 5.98
N PRO A 46 8.83 0.06 6.12
CA PRO A 46 9.40 -0.31 7.40
C PRO A 46 9.72 0.88 8.31
N ARG A 47 10.01 2.07 7.75
CA ARG A 47 10.27 3.33 8.48
C ARG A 47 9.05 4.24 8.72
N ILE A 48 8.27 4.56 7.68
CA ILE A 48 7.16 5.52 7.78
C ILE A 48 5.79 4.85 8.02
N GLY A 49 5.78 3.53 8.16
CA GLY A 49 4.58 2.75 8.41
C GLY A 49 3.62 2.76 7.22
N PHE A 50 2.32 2.75 7.53
CA PHE A 50 1.24 2.70 6.54
C PHE A 50 0.81 4.09 6.05
N ARG A 51 1.41 5.17 6.58
CA ARG A 51 0.96 6.56 6.41
C ARG A 51 1.53 7.25 5.16
N SER A 52 1.49 6.58 4.02
CA SER A 52 2.03 7.11 2.77
C SER A 52 0.99 7.15 1.64
N LYS A 53 1.18 8.12 0.74
CA LYS A 53 0.60 8.14 -0.60
C LYS A 53 1.76 8.22 -1.58
N CYS A 54 1.70 7.40 -2.62
CA CYS A 54 2.81 7.23 -3.53
C CYS A 54 2.38 7.60 -4.95
N GLY A 55 3.27 8.27 -5.66
CA GLY A 55 3.25 8.37 -7.11
C GLY A 55 4.52 7.71 -7.66
N ALA A 56 4.55 7.47 -8.97
CA ALA A 56 5.70 6.88 -9.63
C ALA A 56 6.05 7.68 -10.90
N VAL A 57 7.27 7.50 -11.39
CA VAL A 57 7.66 7.96 -12.72
C VAL A 57 8.22 6.76 -13.46
N THR A 58 7.62 6.40 -14.59
CA THR A 58 8.20 5.43 -15.52
C THR A 58 9.08 6.18 -16.51
N THR A 59 10.20 5.55 -16.90
CA THR A 59 11.16 6.12 -17.84
C THR A 59 12.01 5.04 -18.49
N ASP A 60 12.58 5.35 -19.65
CA ASP A 60 13.62 4.56 -20.32
C ASP A 60 15.06 5.02 -19.96
N LEU A 61 15.20 5.99 -19.06
CA LEU A 61 16.49 6.35 -18.45
C LEU A 61 17.11 5.12 -17.77
N PRO A 62 18.34 4.70 -18.13
CA PRO A 62 19.01 3.60 -17.47
C PRO A 62 19.28 3.92 -16.00
N LEU A 63 18.68 3.12 -15.10
CA LEU A 63 18.84 3.22 -13.65
C LEU A 63 19.17 1.84 -13.09
N VAL A 64 19.90 1.80 -11.98
CA VAL A 64 20.13 0.55 -11.25
C VAL A 64 18.87 0.23 -10.43
N PRO A 65 18.20 -0.91 -10.65
CA PRO A 65 17.00 -1.26 -9.89
C PRO A 65 17.33 -1.59 -8.43
N ASP A 66 16.49 -1.12 -7.53
CA ASP A 66 16.46 -1.60 -6.14
C ASP A 66 15.92 -3.05 -6.09
N LYS A 67 16.05 -3.66 -4.90
CA LYS A 67 15.54 -5.01 -4.63
C LYS A 67 14.33 -4.94 -3.69
N PRO A 68 13.37 -5.87 -3.81
CA PRO A 68 12.34 -6.06 -2.80
C PRO A 68 12.94 -6.29 -1.42
N ILE A 69 12.18 -5.94 -0.38
CA ILE A 69 12.57 -6.10 1.01
C ILE A 69 11.66 -7.10 1.73
N ASP A 70 12.18 -7.69 2.79
CA ASP A 70 11.44 -8.50 3.76
C ASP A 70 11.83 -8.02 5.17
N PHE A 71 10.86 -7.43 5.87
CA PHE A 71 10.93 -6.98 7.25
C PHE A 71 9.89 -7.69 8.13
N GLY A 72 9.34 -8.82 7.66
CA GLY A 72 8.43 -9.66 8.43
C GLY A 72 7.00 -9.14 8.53
N LEU A 73 6.57 -8.26 7.61
CA LEU A 73 5.21 -7.71 7.64
C LEU A 73 4.15 -8.80 7.45
N LEU A 74 4.44 -9.80 6.60
CA LEU A 74 3.53 -10.91 6.34
C LEU A 74 3.16 -11.64 7.64
N ASP A 75 4.17 -12.06 8.41
CA ASP A 75 3.97 -12.79 9.66
C ASP A 75 3.32 -11.93 10.74
N PHE A 76 3.71 -10.65 10.81
CA PHE A 76 3.03 -9.70 11.67
C PHE A 76 1.54 -9.58 11.32
N CYS A 77 1.20 -9.46 10.03
CA CYS A 77 -0.16 -9.29 9.56
C CYS A 77 -1.02 -10.52 9.83
N ARG A 78 -0.48 -11.75 9.75
CA ARG A 78 -1.17 -13.02 10.07
C ARG A 78 -1.79 -13.01 11.46
N VAL A 79 -1.10 -12.40 12.44
CA VAL A 79 -1.52 -12.35 13.84
C VAL A 79 -2.31 -11.08 14.17
N CYS A 80 -1.84 -9.91 13.72
CA CYS A 80 -2.28 -8.60 14.23
C CYS A 80 -3.78 -8.32 14.06
N LYS A 81 -4.32 -8.44 12.84
CA LYS A 81 -5.75 -8.21 12.47
C LYS A 81 -6.41 -6.89 12.89
N LYS A 82 -5.70 -5.99 13.58
CA LYS A 82 -6.23 -4.72 14.12
C LYS A 82 -6.92 -3.82 13.09
N CYS A 83 -6.42 -3.80 11.84
CA CYS A 83 -7.06 -3.04 10.77
C CYS A 83 -8.43 -3.62 10.36
N ALA A 84 -8.62 -4.94 10.45
CA ALA A 84 -9.89 -5.60 10.20
C ALA A 84 -10.90 -5.32 11.31
N GLU A 85 -10.48 -5.44 12.56
CA GLU A 85 -11.31 -5.13 13.75
C GLU A 85 -11.83 -3.69 13.76
N ASN A 86 -11.04 -2.76 13.25
CA ASN A 86 -11.35 -1.33 13.25
C ASN A 86 -11.91 -0.85 11.91
N CYS A 87 -12.23 -1.74 10.97
CA CYS A 87 -12.79 -1.35 9.68
C CYS A 87 -14.28 -1.01 9.83
N PRO A 88 -14.71 0.26 9.65
CA PRO A 88 -16.11 0.63 9.89
C PRO A 88 -17.10 -0.09 8.96
N SER A 89 -16.67 -0.44 7.75
CA SER A 89 -17.49 -1.14 6.77
C SER A 89 -17.35 -2.67 6.80
N GLY A 90 -16.50 -3.21 7.69
CA GLY A 90 -16.22 -4.64 7.75
C GLY A 90 -15.63 -5.21 6.45
N ALA A 91 -14.89 -4.39 5.70
CA ALA A 91 -14.38 -4.77 4.37
C ALA A 91 -13.10 -5.61 4.41
N ILE A 92 -12.28 -5.51 5.46
CA ILE A 92 -10.96 -6.14 5.50
C ILE A 92 -11.06 -7.59 5.99
N SER A 93 -10.37 -8.50 5.31
CA SER A 93 -10.39 -9.93 5.65
C SER A 93 -9.75 -10.23 7.02
N PHE A 94 -10.38 -11.16 7.74
CA PHE A 94 -9.88 -11.76 8.99
C PHE A 94 -9.09 -13.06 8.76
N ASP A 95 -8.92 -13.48 7.51
CA ASP A 95 -8.23 -14.73 7.17
C ASP A 95 -6.81 -14.72 7.70
N LYS A 96 -6.37 -15.87 8.18
CA LYS A 96 -5.01 -16.00 8.74
C LYS A 96 -3.98 -15.74 7.64
N ASP A 97 -4.08 -16.50 6.56
CA ASP A 97 -3.13 -16.50 5.46
C ASP A 97 -3.67 -15.75 4.24
N PRO A 98 -2.80 -15.09 3.46
CA PRO A 98 -3.18 -14.60 2.15
C PRO A 98 -3.51 -15.78 1.23
N VAL A 99 -4.30 -15.54 0.19
CA VAL A 99 -4.61 -16.52 -0.85
C VAL A 99 -4.18 -15.98 -2.20
N GLU A 100 -4.00 -16.88 -3.16
CA GLU A 100 -3.65 -16.47 -4.52
C GLU A 100 -4.85 -15.77 -5.18
N GLN A 101 -4.62 -14.56 -5.70
CA GLN A 101 -5.57 -13.84 -6.51
C GLN A 101 -4.84 -13.11 -7.63
N ASN A 102 -5.25 -13.35 -8.88
CA ASN A 102 -4.62 -12.77 -10.07
C ASN A 102 -3.10 -13.04 -10.17
N GLY A 103 -2.66 -14.23 -9.75
CA GLY A 103 -1.27 -14.68 -9.88
C GLY A 103 -0.31 -14.20 -8.78
N TYR A 104 -0.81 -13.63 -7.67
CA TYR A 104 0.02 -13.30 -6.51
C TYR A 104 -0.74 -13.50 -5.19
N MET A 105 0.01 -13.72 -4.11
CA MET A 105 -0.54 -13.93 -2.78
C MET A 105 -0.98 -12.60 -2.16
N ARG A 106 -2.24 -12.50 -1.74
CA ARG A 106 -2.78 -11.33 -1.05
C ARG A 106 -3.95 -11.68 -0.12
N TRP A 107 -4.21 -10.81 0.86
CA TRP A 107 -5.49 -10.81 1.56
C TRP A 107 -6.54 -10.10 0.71
N ASN A 108 -7.73 -10.68 0.62
CA ASN A 108 -8.78 -10.17 -0.27
C ASN A 108 -9.86 -9.44 0.52
N SER A 109 -9.65 -8.13 0.67
CA SER A 109 -10.66 -7.23 1.23
C SER A 109 -11.78 -6.97 0.22
N ASP A 110 -13.01 -6.77 0.71
CA ASP A 110 -14.16 -6.34 -0.08
C ASP A 110 -14.02 -4.85 -0.45
N MET A 111 -13.39 -4.60 -1.60
CA MET A 111 -13.13 -3.25 -2.07
C MET A 111 -14.41 -2.50 -2.49
N LYS A 112 -15.51 -3.20 -2.79
CA LYS A 112 -16.81 -2.56 -3.05
C LYS A 112 -17.35 -1.97 -1.75
N LYS A 113 -17.39 -2.73 -0.65
CA LYS A 113 -17.77 -2.21 0.67
C LYS A 113 -16.89 -1.05 1.12
N CYS A 114 -15.58 -1.15 0.91
CA CYS A 114 -14.65 -0.06 1.21
C CYS A 114 -14.96 1.20 0.39
N ALA A 115 -15.17 1.07 -0.93
CA ALA A 115 -15.47 2.19 -1.81
C ALA A 115 -16.82 2.84 -1.48
N THR A 116 -17.88 2.05 -1.29
CA THR A 116 -19.21 2.54 -0.92
C THR A 116 -19.16 3.32 0.39
N PHE A 117 -18.50 2.79 1.42
CA PHE A 117 -18.35 3.50 2.69
C PHE A 117 -17.56 4.79 2.52
N ARG A 118 -16.44 4.76 1.81
CA ARG A 118 -15.61 5.96 1.58
C ARG A 118 -16.35 7.07 0.83
N ALA A 119 -17.22 6.71 -0.10
CA ALA A 119 -17.94 7.67 -0.93
C ALA A 119 -19.25 8.17 -0.29
N GLY A 120 -19.92 7.33 0.51
CA GLY A 120 -21.29 7.58 0.96
C GLY A 120 -21.51 7.65 2.47
N ASN A 121 -20.47 7.57 3.31
CA ASN A 121 -20.65 7.82 4.74
C ASN A 121 -20.97 9.30 4.99
N GLU A 122 -21.95 9.58 5.85
CA GLU A 122 -22.40 10.95 6.16
C GLU A 122 -21.60 11.60 7.29
N GLU A 123 -20.88 10.79 8.09
CA GLU A 123 -20.13 11.24 9.26
C GLU A 123 -18.70 11.73 8.93
N GLY A 124 -18.32 11.77 7.65
CA GLY A 124 -16.99 12.18 7.24
C GLY A 124 -16.75 12.15 5.74
N VAL A 125 -15.51 12.48 5.36
CA VAL A 125 -15.06 12.47 3.96
C VAL A 125 -14.00 11.39 3.80
N ASN A 126 -14.23 10.44 2.88
CA ASN A 126 -13.38 9.26 2.70
C ASN A 126 -13.28 8.40 3.97
N CYS A 127 -12.27 7.53 4.02
CA CYS A 127 -11.89 6.76 5.19
C CYS A 127 -10.39 6.44 5.08
N GLY A 128 -9.74 6.41 6.23
CA GLY A 128 -8.35 5.99 6.39
C GLY A 128 -8.13 5.29 7.72
N ARG A 129 -9.18 4.69 8.30
CA ARG A 129 -9.14 4.13 9.66
C ARG A 129 -8.13 3.00 9.77
N CYS A 130 -8.08 2.11 8.77
CA CYS A 130 -7.10 1.04 8.66
C CYS A 130 -5.66 1.56 8.65
N VAL A 131 -5.41 2.68 7.96
CA VAL A 131 -4.12 3.37 8.01
C VAL A 131 -3.86 3.82 9.45
N LYS A 132 -4.75 4.62 10.06
CA LYS A 132 -4.56 5.18 11.41
C LYS A 132 -4.21 4.14 12.48
N VAL A 133 -4.92 3.01 12.51
CA VAL A 133 -4.80 2.01 13.59
C VAL A 133 -3.64 1.04 13.43
N CYS A 134 -2.98 1.03 12.27
CA CYS A 134 -1.88 0.11 11.98
C CYS A 134 -0.71 0.33 12.96
N PRO A 135 -0.27 -0.71 13.70
CA PRO A 135 0.83 -0.58 14.66
C PRO A 135 2.15 -0.09 14.05
N TRP A 136 2.39 -0.38 12.77
CA TRP A 136 3.58 0.09 12.05
C TRP A 136 3.71 1.62 11.94
N ASN A 137 2.67 2.37 12.27
CA ASN A 137 2.72 3.84 12.29
C ASN A 137 3.37 4.43 13.54
N SER A 138 3.32 3.71 14.66
CA SER A 138 3.88 4.11 15.96
C SER A 138 4.98 3.14 16.38
N LYS A 139 5.65 2.53 15.41
CA LYS A 139 6.65 1.49 15.66
C LYS A 139 7.81 2.00 16.51
N GLU A 140 8.20 3.26 16.32
CA GLU A 140 9.28 3.92 17.09
C GLU A 140 8.87 4.17 18.55
N ASP A 141 7.56 4.13 18.83
CA ASP A 141 7.00 4.29 20.18
C ASP A 141 6.68 2.93 20.83
N SER A 142 7.02 1.81 20.19
CA SER A 142 6.60 0.46 20.62
C SER A 142 7.78 -0.49 20.84
N TRP A 143 7.71 -1.19 21.97
CA TRP A 143 8.62 -2.22 22.50
C TRP A 143 8.94 -3.44 21.60
N PHE A 144 8.36 -3.54 20.40
CA PHE A 144 8.72 -4.58 19.42
C PHE A 144 9.87 -4.15 18.51
N HIS A 145 10.42 -2.95 18.72
CA HIS A 145 11.65 -2.44 18.13
C HIS A 145 12.44 -1.58 19.12
#